data_AF-A0A645JNC9-F1
#
_entry.id   AF-A0A645JNC9-F1
#
_cell.length_a   1.000
_cell.length_b   1.000
_cell.length_c   1.000
_cell.angle_alpha   90.00
_cell.angle_beta   90.00
_cell.angle_gamma   90.00
#
_symmetry.space_group_name_H-M   'P 1'
#
loop_
_entity.id
_entity.type
_entity.pdbx_description
1 polymer ?
#
loop_
_entity_poly.entity_id
_entity_poly.type
_entity_poly.pdbx_seq_one_letter_code
_entity_poly.pdbx_strand_id
1 'polypeptide(L)'
;MTLVDGAVKNNLPTDILRHMGAEIVIAVDLGYAGQENYDIKSVGEILVQCIEIMGREVTLLKAEQYADIIIRPAVADIDFKDIIKAPMCIKRGEQATMEKLNAIELLLER
;
A
#
# COMPACT_ATOMS: atom_id res chain seq x y z
N MET A 1 -4.29 27.41 7.92
CA MET A 1 -4.63 25.97 8.07
C MET A 1 -3.40 25.19 7.62
N THR A 2 -2.93 24.23 8.43
CA THR A 2 -1.73 23.44 8.11
C THR A 2 -2.16 22.08 7.58
N LEU A 3 -1.55 21.63 6.49
CA LEU A 3 -1.81 20.33 5.88
C LEU A 3 -0.61 19.40 6.13
N VAL A 4 -0.89 18.09 6.15
CA VAL A 4 0.10 17.02 6.31
C VAL A 4 -0.17 15.92 5.28
N ASP A 5 0.72 14.93 5.21
CA ASP A 5 0.56 13.77 4.33
C ASP A 5 -0.74 13.00 4.60
N GLY A 6 -1.38 12.51 3.54
CA GLY A 6 -2.66 11.79 3.60
C GLY A 6 -2.58 10.38 4.18
N ALA A 7 -1.39 9.79 4.31
CA ALA A 7 -1.17 8.45 4.84
C ALA A 7 -1.76 8.25 6.26
N VAL A 8 -1.83 9.32 7.06
CA VAL A 8 -2.44 9.31 8.39
C VAL A 8 -3.97 9.12 8.39
N LYS A 9 -4.62 9.30 7.23
CA LYS A 9 -6.08 9.24 7.09
C LYS A 9 -6.55 8.22 6.05
N ASN A 10 -5.91 8.18 4.88
CA ASN A 10 -6.30 7.28 3.79
C ASN A 10 -5.09 6.99 2.88
N ASN A 11 -4.26 6.03 3.28
CA ASN A 11 -3.00 5.71 2.60
C ASN A 11 -3.20 5.04 1.22
N LEU A 12 -4.30 4.31 1.02
CA LEU A 12 -4.66 3.68 -0.24
C LEU A 12 -6.11 4.04 -0.60
N PRO A 13 -6.34 5.21 -1.24
CA PRO A 13 -7.67 5.82 -1.35
C PRO A 13 -8.55 5.20 -2.47
N THR A 14 -8.73 3.87 -2.45
CA THR A 14 -9.54 3.12 -3.41
C THR A 14 -11.01 3.51 -3.35
N ASP A 15 -11.52 3.80 -2.16
CA ASP A 15 -12.86 4.33 -1.90
C ASP A 15 -13.12 5.65 -2.63
N ILE A 16 -12.14 6.57 -2.59
CA ILE A 16 -12.24 7.88 -3.24
C ILE A 16 -12.33 7.70 -4.76
N LEU A 17 -11.48 6.84 -5.35
CA LEU A 17 -11.52 6.59 -6.80
C LEU A 17 -12.88 6.04 -7.24
N ARG A 18 -13.48 5.11 -6.47
CA ARG A 18 -14.84 4.62 -6.72
C ARG A 18 -15.88 5.72 -6.61
N HIS A 19 -15.81 6.56 -5.58
CA HIS A 19 -16.72 7.70 -5.43
C HIS A 19 -16.58 8.72 -6.57
N MET A 20 -15.41 8.82 -7.19
CA MET A 20 -15.17 9.64 -8.39
C MET A 20 -15.69 9.01 -9.69
N GLY A 21 -16.24 7.79 -9.64
CA GLY A 21 -16.82 7.11 -10.79
C GLY A 21 -15.86 6.19 -11.54
N ALA A 22 -14.72 5.80 -10.94
CA ALA A 22 -13.83 4.82 -11.56
C ALA A 22 -14.52 3.44 -11.70
N GLU A 23 -14.63 2.96 -12.94
CA GLU A 23 -15.22 1.66 -13.27
C GLU A 23 -14.30 0.49 -12.91
N ILE A 24 -12.99 0.69 -13.03
CA ILE A 24 -11.95 -0.27 -12.66
C ILE A 24 -10.94 0.43 -11.74
N VAL A 25 -10.60 -0.21 -10.62
CA VAL A 25 -9.63 0.26 -9.64
C VAL A 25 -8.58 -0.81 -9.42
N ILE A 26 -7.36 -0.53 -9.89
CA ILE A 26 -6.18 -1.36 -9.62
C ILE A 26 -5.35 -0.64 -8.56
N ALA A 27 -5.22 -1.25 -7.39
CA ALA A 27 -4.48 -0.70 -6.26
C ALA A 27 -3.07 -1.27 -6.20
N VAL A 28 -2.09 -0.42 -5.90
CA VAL A 28 -0.72 -0.85 -5.58
C VAL A 28 -0.49 -0.58 -4.10
N ASP A 29 -0.49 -1.64 -3.31
CA ASP A 29 -0.26 -1.59 -1.88
C ASP A 29 1.20 -1.94 -1.60
N LEU A 30 2.01 -0.92 -1.31
CA LEU A 30 3.41 -1.13 -0.95
C LEU A 30 3.56 -1.68 0.46
N GLY A 31 2.50 -1.61 1.29
CA GLY A 31 2.38 -2.19 2.61
C GLY A 31 3.52 -1.83 3.57
N TYR A 32 3.18 -1.35 4.77
CA TYR A 32 4.11 -1.53 5.89
C TYR A 32 4.14 -3.02 6.21
N ALA A 33 5.11 -3.77 5.71
CA ALA A 33 5.16 -5.22 5.89
C ALA A 33 5.46 -5.66 7.33
N GLY A 34 5.51 -4.73 8.28
CA GLY A 34 5.95 -5.03 9.63
C GLY A 34 7.39 -5.47 9.55
N GLN A 35 8.32 -4.51 9.40
CA GLN A 35 9.60 -4.80 10.03
C GLN A 35 9.27 -5.05 11.50
N GLU A 36 9.62 -6.23 11.97
CA GLU A 36 9.51 -6.57 13.37
C GLU A 36 10.46 -5.63 14.12
N ASN A 37 9.95 -4.47 14.51
CA ASN A 37 10.65 -3.55 15.39
C ASN A 37 10.63 -4.19 16.77
N TYR A 38 11.55 -5.13 17.01
CA TYR A 38 11.75 -5.77 18.30
C TYR A 38 12.42 -4.84 19.32
N ASP A 39 12.86 -3.65 18.88
CA ASP A 39 13.62 -2.71 19.69
C ASP A 39 12.74 -1.55 20.19
N ILE A 40 11.57 -1.90 20.77
CA ILE A 40 10.66 -0.93 21.38
C ILE A 40 11.18 -0.53 22.76
N LYS A 41 11.61 0.71 22.91
CA LYS A 41 12.27 1.24 24.12
C LYS A 41 11.39 2.18 24.93
N SER A 42 10.25 2.60 24.40
CA SER A 42 9.39 3.59 25.06
C SER A 42 7.89 3.38 24.85
N VAL A 43 7.08 3.89 25.78
CA VAL A 43 5.60 3.92 25.66
C VAL A 43 5.16 4.72 24.43
N GLY A 44 5.91 5.76 24.06
CA GLY A 44 5.64 6.55 22.85
C GLY A 44 5.77 5.72 21.58
N GLU A 45 6.81 4.89 21.49
CA GLU A 45 7.00 3.98 20.34
C GLU A 45 5.89 2.93 20.25
N ILE A 46 5.42 2.39 21.39
CA ILE A 46 4.27 1.48 21.42
C ILE A 46 3.03 2.17 20.83
N LEU A 47 2.75 3.41 21.24
CA LEU A 47 1.59 4.16 20.75
C LEU A 47 1.68 4.42 19.24
N VAL A 48 2.86 4.77 18.72
CA VAL A 48 3.08 4.96 17.28
C VAL A 48 2.83 3.65 16.53
N GLN A 49 3.37 2.53 17.02
CA GLN A 49 3.16 1.22 16.40
C GLN A 49 1.69 0.80 16.40
N CYS A 50 0.94 1.08 17.48
CA CYS A 50 -0.51 0.86 17.50
C CYS A 50 -1.23 1.67 16.41
N ILE A 51 -0.84 2.94 16.21
CA ILE A 51 -1.41 3.79 15.15
C ILE A 51 -1.10 3.22 13.77
N GLU A 52 0.14 2.77 13.52
CA GLU A 52 0.54 2.15 12.25
C GLU A 52 -0.25 0.86 11.97
N ILE A 53 -0.43 0.00 12.97
CA ILE A 53 -1.24 -1.24 12.86
C ILE A 53 -2.69 -0.88 12.51
N MET A 54 -3.31 0.04 13.25
CA MET A 54 -4.70 0.45 12.97
C MET A 54 -4.84 1.08 11.57
N GLY A 55 -3.89 1.91 11.16
CA GLY A 55 -3.87 2.51 9.82
C GLY A 55 -3.73 1.47 8.71
N ARG A 56 -2.93 0.42 8.93
CA ARG A 56 -2.80 -0.73 8.03
C ARG A 56 -4.11 -1.50 7.91
N GLU A 57 -4.76 -1.83 9.02
CA GLU A 57 -6.05 -2.54 9.00
C GLU A 57 -7.11 -1.76 8.21
N VAL A 58 -7.23 -0.45 8.43
CA VAL A 58 -8.16 0.39 7.66
C VAL A 58 -7.81 0.40 6.18
N THR A 59 -6.51 0.46 5.85
CA THR A 59 -6.03 0.45 4.46
C THR A 59 -6.38 -0.87 3.77
N LEU A 60 -6.16 -2.01 4.43
CA LEU A 60 -6.49 -3.33 3.91
C LEU A 60 -8.00 -3.48 3.68
N LEU A 61 -8.82 -3.11 4.67
CA LEU A 61 -10.28 -3.20 4.57
C LEU A 61 -10.81 -2.39 3.39
N LYS A 62 -10.34 -1.14 3.21
CA LYS A 62 -10.76 -0.31 2.07
C LYS A 62 -10.24 -0.82 0.74
N ALA A 63 -8.98 -1.26 0.68
CA ALA A 63 -8.41 -1.80 -0.54
C ALA A 63 -9.20 -3.02 -1.01
N GLU A 64 -9.48 -3.96 -0.11
CA GLU A 64 -10.24 -5.18 -0.41
C GLU A 64 -11.71 -4.90 -0.75
N GLN A 65 -12.30 -3.85 -0.16
CA GLN A 65 -13.68 -3.48 -0.45
C GLN A 65 -13.86 -2.79 -1.81
N TYR A 66 -12.91 -1.94 -2.22
CA TYR A 66 -13.10 -1.01 -3.33
C TYR A 66 -12.18 -1.23 -4.54
N ALA A 67 -11.10 -2.01 -4.43
CA ALA A 67 -10.23 -2.34 -5.56
C ALA A 67 -10.67 -3.65 -6.24
N ASP A 68 -10.57 -3.71 -7.56
CA ASP A 68 -10.76 -4.95 -8.32
C ASP A 68 -9.52 -5.84 -8.27
N ILE A 69 -8.34 -5.23 -8.31
CA ILE A 69 -7.04 -5.90 -8.19
C ILE A 69 -6.18 -5.14 -7.21
N ILE A 70 -5.47 -5.88 -6.36
CA ILE A 70 -4.43 -5.35 -5.48
C ILE A 70 -3.10 -6.00 -5.85
N ILE A 71 -2.12 -5.17 -6.19
CA ILE A 71 -0.73 -5.56 -6.49
C ILE A 71 0.11 -5.20 -5.27
N ARG A 72 0.88 -6.17 -4.76
CA ARG A 72 1.76 -6.01 -3.58
C ARG A 72 3.21 -6.37 -3.94
N PRO A 73 4.01 -5.41 -4.42
CA PRO A 73 5.43 -5.64 -4.70
C PRO A 73 6.20 -5.98 -3.43
N ALA A 74 7.12 -6.95 -3.50
CA ALA A 74 7.92 -7.37 -2.36
C ALA A 74 9.04 -6.37 -2.03
N VAL A 75 8.74 -5.16 -1.56
CA VAL A 75 9.73 -4.09 -1.28
C VAL A 75 9.97 -3.79 0.21
N ALA A 76 9.41 -4.62 1.10
CA ALA A 76 9.46 -4.49 2.55
C ALA A 76 10.86 -4.38 3.18
N ASP A 77 11.85 -5.03 2.55
CA ASP A 77 13.26 -5.06 2.95
C ASP A 77 14.05 -3.83 2.49
N ILE A 78 13.42 -2.89 1.80
CA ILE A 78 14.05 -1.68 1.27
C ILE A 78 13.53 -0.47 2.05
N ASP A 79 14.45 0.28 2.67
CA ASP A 79 14.12 1.55 3.30
C ASP A 79 13.65 2.55 2.23
N PHE A 80 12.56 3.26 2.50
CA PHE A 80 11.99 4.25 1.58
C PHE A 80 12.94 5.41 1.24
N LYS A 81 14.00 5.62 2.04
CA LYS A 81 15.05 6.62 1.81
C LYS A 81 16.21 6.09 0.95
N ASP A 82 16.28 4.78 0.70
CA ASP A 82 17.39 4.13 -0.04
C ASP A 82 17.17 4.22 -1.55
N ILE A 83 17.42 5.41 -2.11
CA ILE A 83 17.24 5.71 -3.54
C ILE A 83 18.15 4.86 -4.43
N ILE A 84 19.29 4.39 -3.90
CA ILE A 84 20.23 3.54 -4.65
C ILE A 84 19.56 2.22 -5.04
N LYS A 85 18.63 1.71 -4.23
CA LYS A 85 17.85 0.49 -4.51
C LYS A 85 16.62 0.71 -5.40
N ALA A 86 16.36 1.93 -5.88
CA ALA A 86 15.22 2.21 -6.75
C ALA A 86 15.12 1.25 -7.97
N PRO A 87 16.20 0.89 -8.69
CA PRO A 87 16.11 -0.07 -9.79
C PRO A 87 15.58 -1.44 -9.37
N MET A 88 15.87 -1.86 -8.14
CA MET A 88 15.36 -3.11 -7.56
C MET A 88 13.86 -3.01 -7.28
N CYS A 89 13.39 -1.89 -6.71
CA CYS A 89 11.97 -1.65 -6.48
C CYS A 89 11.17 -1.69 -7.79
N ILE A 90 11.68 -1.04 -8.85
CA ILE A 90 11.05 -1.03 -10.17
C ILE A 90 10.89 -2.46 -10.70
N LYS A 91 11.97 -3.26 -10.66
CA LYS A 91 11.93 -4.66 -11.12
C LYS A 91 10.94 -5.52 -10.32
N ARG A 92 10.86 -5.32 -9.01
CA ARG A 92 9.91 -6.03 -8.15
C ARG A 92 8.46 -5.60 -8.40
N GLY A 93 8.24 -4.33 -8.71
CA GLY A 93 6.93 -3.81 -9.15
C GLY A 93 6.49 -4.41 -10.48
N GLU A 94 7.40 -4.46 -11.46
CA GLU A 94 7.15 -5.10 -12.76
C GLU A 94 6.78 -6.58 -12.58
N GLN A 95 7.56 -7.34 -11.79
CA GLN A 95 7.28 -8.74 -11.52
C GLN A 95 5.90 -8.93 -10.87
N ALA A 96 5.58 -8.18 -9.81
CA ALA A 96 4.29 -8.29 -9.12
C ALA A 96 3.10 -7.93 -10.03
N THR A 97 3.31 -7.01 -10.98
CA THR A 97 2.29 -6.67 -11.98
C THR A 97 2.13 -7.78 -13.00
N MET A 98 3.24 -8.37 -13.48
CA MET A 98 3.23 -9.48 -14.44
C MET A 98 2.49 -10.70 -13.88
N GLU A 99 2.63 -10.98 -12.58
CA GLU A 99 1.89 -12.05 -11.89
C GLU A 99 0.37 -11.81 -11.86
N LYS A 100 -0.09 -10.58 -12.07
CA LYS A 100 -1.50 -10.19 -12.15
C LYS A 100 -1.98 -9.90 -13.57
N LEU A 101 -1.12 -10.01 -14.59
CA LEU A 101 -1.41 -9.58 -15.96
C LEU A 101 -2.71 -10.20 -16.50
N ASN A 102 -2.86 -11.52 -16.38
CA ASN A 102 -4.07 -12.22 -16.83
C ASN A 102 -5.35 -11.68 -16.17
N ALA A 103 -5.30 -11.34 -14.87
CA ALA A 103 -6.45 -10.79 -14.16
C ALA A 103 -6.78 -9.37 -14.63
N ILE A 104 -5.74 -8.58 -14.96
CA ILE A 104 -5.88 -7.23 -15.51
C ILE A 104 -6.51 -7.31 -16.90
N GLU A 105 -6.03 -8.19 -17.78
CA GLU A 105 -6.58 -8.41 -19.12
C GLU A 105 -8.07 -8.78 -19.05
N LEU A 106 -8.44 -9.73 -18.19
CA LEU A 106 -9.84 -10.14 -17.98
C LEU A 106 -10.75 -9.00 -17.47
N LEU A 107 -10.20 -8.01 -16.76
CA LEU A 107 -10.96 -6.84 -16.34
C LEU A 107 -11.18 -5.85 -17.48
N LEU A 108 -10.22 -5.70 -18.39
CA LEU A 108 -10.29 -4.77 -19.52
C LEU A 108 -11.22 -5.26 -20.64
N GLU A 109 -11.51 -6.57 -20.68
CA GLU A 109 -12.43 -7.17 -21.64
C GLU A 109 -13.92 -7.07 -21.23
N ARG A 110 -14.21 -6.53 -20.04
CA ARG A 110 -15.58 -6.28 -19.55
C ARG A 110 -16.19 -5.03 -20.17
#